data_AF-A0A7K1J3F4-F1
#
_entry.id   AF-A0A7K1J3F4-F1
#
_cell.length_a   1.000
_cell.length_b   1.000
_cell.length_c   1.000
_cell.angle_alpha   90.00
_cell.angle_beta   90.00
_cell.angle_gamma   90.00
#
_symmetry.space_group_name_H-M   'P 1'
#
loop_
_entity.id
_entity.type
_entity.pdbx_description
1 polymer ?
#
loop_
_entity_poly.entity_id
_entity_poly.type
_entity_poly.pdbx_seq_one_letter_code
_entity_poly.pdbx_strand_id
1 'polypeptide(L)'
;MAQLPKCIQIRGARVHNLKNVDVDVPLHALVGVCGLSGSGKSSLALGVLYAEGSRRYLEALSAYTRRRLTQASEADVDSIEHIPAALALHQRPAVPGVRSTFGTMSELLNVLRLMMSRLASHACPNGHLVPPSTNVALDKELTCPVCGATFIPPAAQDFSFNSTGACPSCDGTGVVRTVNQASLVPDPSLTIDEGAVAPWNTLMWSIMKDVCRAMGVRTDVPFNQLTEHEKNIVLHGPAEKKHILYTSEKRSQVTELNFTFYNANATVENALEKSKTNAA
;
A
#
# COMPACT_ATOMS: atom_id res chain seq x y z
N MET A 1 -19.18 -38.47 -31.59
CA MET A 1 -18.62 -37.53 -30.59
C MET A 1 -17.12 -37.76 -30.57
N ALA A 2 -16.31 -36.70 -30.68
CA ALA A 2 -14.85 -36.85 -30.59
C ALA A 2 -14.49 -37.34 -29.18
N GLN A 3 -13.65 -38.37 -29.09
CA GLN A 3 -13.20 -38.90 -27.81
C GLN A 3 -12.26 -37.89 -27.16
N LEU A 4 -12.57 -37.45 -25.94
CA LEU A 4 -11.70 -36.56 -25.18
C LEU A 4 -10.37 -37.24 -24.85
N PRO A 5 -9.25 -36.51 -24.87
CA PRO A 5 -7.94 -37.06 -24.48
C PRO A 5 -7.97 -37.52 -23.02
N LYS A 6 -7.29 -38.63 -22.73
CA LYS A 6 -7.27 -39.24 -21.40
C LYS A 6 -6.09 -38.80 -20.53
N CYS A 7 -5.02 -38.29 -21.15
CA CYS A 7 -3.82 -37.84 -20.45
C CYS A 7 -3.17 -36.66 -21.17
N ILE A 8 -2.41 -35.89 -20.40
CA ILE A 8 -1.39 -34.96 -20.90
C ILE A 8 -0.16 -35.81 -21.18
N GLN A 9 0.37 -35.75 -22.40
CA GLN A 9 1.55 -36.51 -22.79
C GLN A 9 2.74 -35.57 -22.81
N ILE A 10 3.74 -35.84 -21.97
CA ILE A 10 4.99 -35.07 -21.90
C ILE A 10 6.12 -35.96 -22.41
N ARG A 11 6.92 -35.47 -23.35
CA ARG A 11 8.11 -36.15 -23.84
C ARG A 11 9.34 -35.26 -23.74
N GLY A 12 10.42 -35.81 -23.21
CA GLY A 12 11.74 -35.17 -23.15
C GLY A 12 11.80 -33.93 -22.26
N ALA A 13 11.11 -33.90 -21.11
CA ALA A 13 11.17 -32.75 -20.21
C ALA A 13 12.56 -32.60 -19.55
N ARG A 14 13.15 -31.41 -19.66
CA ARG A 14 14.53 -31.08 -19.20
C ARG A 14 14.61 -29.83 -18.32
N VAL A 15 13.48 -29.28 -17.89
CA VAL A 15 13.45 -28.10 -17.01
C VAL A 15 14.18 -28.35 -15.69
N HIS A 16 15.21 -27.55 -15.42
CA HIS A 16 16.07 -27.62 -14.22
C HIS A 16 16.71 -29.00 -13.99
N ASN A 17 16.22 -29.75 -13.00
CA ASN A 17 16.79 -31.04 -12.57
C ASN A 17 16.20 -32.24 -13.34
N LEU A 18 15.26 -32.01 -14.26
CA LEU A 18 14.64 -33.08 -15.04
C LEU A 18 15.64 -33.64 -16.07
N LYS A 19 15.78 -34.96 -16.11
CA LYS A 19 16.73 -35.67 -16.98
C LYS A 19 16.00 -36.34 -18.15
N ASN A 20 15.48 -35.55 -19.07
CA ASN A 20 14.76 -36.01 -20.26
C ASN A 20 13.59 -36.95 -19.91
N VAL A 21 12.66 -36.45 -19.09
CA VAL A 21 11.57 -37.25 -18.52
C VAL A 21 10.39 -37.33 -19.47
N ASP A 22 9.93 -38.55 -19.73
CA ASP A 22 8.66 -38.85 -20.39
C ASP A 22 7.61 -39.23 -19.34
N VAL A 23 6.44 -38.59 -19.37
CA VAL A 23 5.36 -38.90 -18.43
C VAL A 23 3.99 -38.64 -19.05
N ASP A 24 3.04 -39.54 -18.78
CA ASP A 24 1.63 -39.34 -19.09
C ASP A 24 0.87 -39.00 -17.80
N VAL A 25 0.32 -37.80 -17.73
CA VAL A 25 -0.44 -37.31 -16.56
C VAL A 25 -1.94 -37.49 -16.84
N PRO A 26 -2.67 -38.31 -16.08
CA PRO A 26 -4.10 -38.51 -16.31
C PRO A 26 -4.89 -37.21 -16.24
N LEU A 27 -5.76 -36.98 -17.24
CA LEU A 27 -6.74 -35.91 -17.23
C LEU A 27 -7.98 -36.34 -16.43
N HIS A 28 -8.75 -35.37 -15.95
CA HIS A 28 -9.98 -35.60 -15.18
C HIS A 28 -9.79 -36.35 -13.85
N ALA A 29 -8.58 -36.32 -13.31
CA ALA A 29 -8.23 -36.93 -12.03
C ALA A 29 -7.46 -35.94 -11.14
N LEU A 30 -7.54 -36.14 -9.83
CA LEU A 30 -6.64 -35.49 -8.90
C LEU A 30 -5.30 -36.24 -8.91
N VAL A 31 -4.26 -35.60 -9.42
CA VAL A 31 -2.91 -36.20 -9.53
C VAL A 31 -1.97 -35.58 -8.50
N GLY A 32 -1.36 -36.42 -7.67
CA GLY A 32 -0.29 -36.01 -6.75
C GLY A 32 1.10 -36.31 -7.32
N VAL A 33 1.99 -35.32 -7.33
CA VAL A 33 3.41 -35.49 -7.70
C VAL A 33 4.26 -35.59 -6.44
N CYS A 34 4.75 -36.79 -6.13
CA CYS A 34 5.44 -37.10 -4.87
C CYS A 34 6.92 -37.45 -5.08
N GLY A 35 7.74 -37.31 -4.03
CA GLY A 35 9.19 -37.60 -4.07
C GLY A 35 10.05 -36.71 -3.17
N LEU A 36 11.31 -37.11 -2.95
CA LEU A 36 12.28 -36.41 -2.09
C LEU A 36 12.53 -34.96 -2.54
N SER A 37 12.93 -34.08 -1.62
CA SER A 37 13.32 -32.71 -1.97
C SER A 37 14.39 -32.70 -3.06
N GLY A 38 14.26 -31.80 -4.04
CA GLY A 38 15.17 -31.73 -5.19
C GLY A 38 14.93 -32.75 -6.33
N SER A 39 14.00 -33.70 -6.18
CA SER A 39 13.71 -34.74 -7.19
C SER A 39 13.06 -34.25 -8.49
N GLY A 40 12.86 -32.93 -8.67
CA GLY A 40 12.24 -32.37 -9.88
C GLY A 40 10.70 -32.25 -9.85
N LYS A 41 10.03 -32.48 -8.72
CA LYS A 41 8.55 -32.34 -8.61
C LYS A 41 8.05 -30.96 -9.06
N SER A 42 8.63 -29.90 -8.48
CA SER A 42 8.25 -28.52 -8.82
C SER A 42 8.68 -28.16 -10.25
N SER A 43 9.78 -28.73 -10.74
CA SER A 43 10.20 -28.58 -12.12
C SER A 43 9.16 -29.17 -13.08
N LEU A 44 8.62 -30.35 -12.79
CA LEU A 44 7.56 -30.96 -13.60
C LEU A 44 6.22 -30.21 -13.45
N ALA A 45 5.79 -29.92 -12.22
CA ALA A 45 4.49 -29.33 -11.95
C ALA A 45 4.39 -27.85 -12.35
N LEU A 46 5.36 -27.02 -11.91
CA LEU A 46 5.35 -25.59 -12.18
C LEU A 46 6.17 -25.22 -13.41
N GLY A 47 7.33 -25.85 -13.59
CA GLY A 47 8.25 -25.53 -14.67
C GLY A 47 7.87 -26.07 -16.05
N VAL A 48 7.11 -27.18 -16.10
CA VAL A 48 6.63 -27.77 -17.37
C VAL A 48 5.13 -27.61 -17.50
N LEU A 49 4.34 -28.29 -16.65
CA LEU A 49 2.87 -28.31 -16.78
C LEU A 49 2.25 -26.91 -16.67
N TYR A 50 2.51 -26.18 -15.59
CA TYR A 50 1.94 -24.83 -15.47
C TYR A 50 2.48 -23.86 -16.54
N ALA A 51 3.79 -23.88 -16.81
CA ALA A 51 4.41 -22.99 -17.79
C ALA A 51 3.78 -23.17 -19.19
N GLU A 52 3.68 -24.41 -19.68
CA GLU A 52 3.12 -24.70 -21.00
C GLU A 52 1.60 -24.51 -21.06
N GLY A 53 0.87 -24.90 -20.01
CA GLY A 53 -0.58 -24.72 -19.96
C GLY A 53 -0.97 -23.24 -19.90
N SER A 54 -0.22 -22.42 -19.16
CA SER A 54 -0.40 -20.97 -19.09
C SER A 54 -0.02 -20.31 -20.42
N ARG A 55 1.15 -20.64 -20.98
CA ARG A 55 1.64 -20.09 -22.25
C ARG A 55 0.65 -20.33 -23.39
N ARG A 56 0.19 -21.58 -23.58
CA ARG A 56 -0.76 -21.93 -24.65
C ARG A 56 -2.11 -21.23 -24.51
N TYR A 57 -2.59 -21.05 -23.27
CA TYR A 57 -3.79 -20.27 -23.02
C TYR A 57 -3.60 -18.80 -23.41
N LEU A 58 -2.46 -18.20 -23.02
CA LEU A 58 -2.12 -16.83 -23.39
C LEU A 58 -1.96 -16.67 -24.91
N GLU A 59 -1.42 -17.67 -25.59
CA GLU A 59 -1.31 -17.70 -27.06
C GLU A 59 -2.66 -17.72 -27.76
N ALA A 60 -3.73 -18.24 -27.15
CA ALA A 60 -5.07 -18.16 -27.71
C ALA A 60 -5.69 -16.75 -27.62
N LEU A 61 -5.11 -15.84 -26.82
CA LEU A 61 -5.60 -14.48 -26.68
C LEU A 61 -5.24 -13.58 -27.88
N SER A 62 -5.93 -12.45 -27.98
CA SER A 62 -5.69 -11.45 -29.03
C SER A 62 -4.24 -10.97 -29.04
N ALA A 63 -3.71 -10.60 -30.22
CA ALA A 63 -2.34 -10.09 -30.36
C ALA A 63 -2.06 -8.87 -29.48
N TYR A 64 -3.06 -8.02 -29.24
CA TYR A 64 -2.96 -6.87 -28.33
C TYR A 64 -2.81 -7.31 -26.87
N THR A 65 -3.63 -8.26 -26.42
CA THR A 65 -3.58 -8.79 -25.05
C THR A 65 -2.25 -9.49 -24.77
N ARG A 66 -1.74 -10.27 -25.74
CA ARG A 66 -0.44 -10.97 -25.63
C ARG A 66 0.75 -10.02 -25.44
N ARG A 67 0.72 -8.81 -26.00
CA ARG A 67 1.81 -7.82 -25.84
C ARG A 67 1.88 -7.20 -24.45
N ARG A 68 0.77 -7.19 -23.70
CA ARG A 68 0.68 -6.55 -22.37
C ARG A 68 0.92 -7.52 -21.21
N LEU A 69 0.86 -8.82 -21.48
CA LEU A 69 1.08 -9.85 -20.48
C LEU A 69 2.53 -10.32 -20.58
N THR A 70 3.17 -10.52 -19.43
CA THR A 70 4.50 -11.13 -19.36
C THR A 70 4.46 -12.45 -20.11
N GLN A 71 5.29 -12.57 -21.15
CA GLN A 71 5.38 -13.84 -21.88
C GLN A 71 5.86 -14.92 -20.92
N ALA A 72 5.05 -15.95 -20.73
CA ALA A 72 5.47 -17.15 -20.03
C ALA A 72 6.64 -17.76 -20.82
N SER A 73 7.76 -18.02 -20.16
CA SER A 73 8.90 -18.70 -20.77
C SER A 73 8.48 -20.09 -21.24
N GLU A 74 8.86 -20.45 -22.46
CA GLU A 74 8.69 -21.81 -22.98
C GLU A 74 9.46 -22.80 -22.11
N ALA A 75 8.85 -23.96 -21.82
CA ALA A 75 9.52 -25.01 -21.07
C ALA A 75 10.47 -25.80 -21.97
N ASP A 76 11.64 -26.19 -21.47
CA ASP A 76 12.54 -27.12 -22.18
C ASP A 76 11.96 -28.54 -22.17
N VAL A 77 11.23 -28.88 -23.23
CA VAL A 77 10.53 -30.14 -23.46
C VAL A 77 10.51 -30.44 -24.96
N ASP A 78 10.58 -31.71 -25.37
CA ASP A 78 10.52 -32.07 -26.80
C ASP A 78 9.10 -31.96 -27.36
N SER A 79 8.12 -32.47 -26.62
CA SER A 79 6.71 -32.29 -26.96
C SER A 79 5.81 -32.38 -25.74
N ILE A 80 4.69 -31.67 -25.82
CA ILE A 80 3.62 -31.78 -24.84
C ILE A 80 2.26 -31.70 -25.54
N GLU A 81 1.43 -32.72 -25.36
CA GLU A 81 0.12 -32.83 -26.01
C GLU A 81 -1.02 -32.80 -25.00
N HIS A 82 -2.19 -32.34 -25.46
CA HIS A 82 -3.45 -32.30 -24.70
C HIS A 82 -3.42 -31.51 -23.38
N ILE A 83 -2.45 -30.60 -23.21
CA ILE A 83 -2.38 -29.77 -22.02
C ILE A 83 -3.50 -28.70 -22.01
N PRO A 84 -4.32 -28.62 -20.94
CA PRO A 84 -5.32 -27.58 -20.79
C PRO A 84 -4.71 -26.25 -20.33
N ALA A 85 -5.51 -25.20 -20.31
CA ALA A 85 -5.17 -23.96 -19.61
C ALA A 85 -4.85 -24.26 -18.13
N ALA A 86 -3.73 -23.75 -17.64
CA ALA A 86 -3.25 -24.04 -16.30
C ALA A 86 -3.21 -22.78 -15.43
N LEU A 87 -3.58 -22.94 -14.16
CA LEU A 87 -3.47 -21.92 -13.12
C LEU A 87 -2.64 -22.48 -11.95
N ALA A 88 -1.57 -21.80 -11.58
CA ALA A 88 -0.78 -22.16 -10.40
C ALA A 88 -1.36 -21.49 -9.14
N LEU A 89 -1.56 -22.29 -8.10
CA LEU A 89 -1.87 -21.81 -6.76
C LEU A 89 -0.60 -21.86 -5.92
N HIS A 90 -0.03 -20.69 -5.64
CA HIS A 90 1.18 -20.57 -4.83
C HIS A 90 0.84 -20.59 -3.33
N GLN A 91 1.74 -21.17 -2.52
CA GLN A 91 1.57 -21.26 -1.07
C GLN A 91 1.46 -19.89 -0.37
N ARG A 92 2.10 -18.85 -0.94
CA ARG A 92 2.02 -17.48 -0.44
C ARG A 92 1.58 -16.57 -1.59
N PRO A 93 0.40 -15.94 -1.50
CA PRO A 93 0.04 -14.89 -2.45
C PRO A 93 1.02 -13.71 -2.31
N ALA A 94 1.08 -12.87 -3.35
CA ALA A 94 1.83 -11.63 -3.29
C ALA A 94 1.36 -10.78 -2.10
N VAL A 95 2.29 -10.03 -1.48
CA VAL A 95 1.95 -9.13 -0.38
C VAL A 95 0.91 -8.12 -0.89
N PRO A 96 -0.29 -8.07 -0.29
CA PRO A 96 -1.31 -7.12 -0.71
C PRO A 96 -0.83 -5.68 -0.56
N GLY A 97 -1.27 -4.80 -1.46
CA GLY A 97 -1.05 -3.36 -1.31
C GLY A 97 -1.75 -2.81 -0.06
N VAL A 98 -1.42 -1.59 0.34
CA VAL A 98 -1.94 -0.96 1.59
C VAL A 98 -3.47 -0.90 1.65
N ARG A 99 -4.15 -0.83 0.50
CA ARG A 99 -5.61 -0.86 0.40
C ARG A 99 -6.19 -2.20 -0.07
N SER A 100 -5.39 -3.26 -0.09
CA SER A 100 -5.87 -4.60 -0.41
C SER A 100 -6.22 -5.34 0.88
N THR A 101 -7.49 -5.69 1.00
CA THR A 101 -8.03 -6.42 2.15
C THR A 101 -8.58 -7.77 1.69
N PHE A 102 -8.93 -8.63 2.64
CA PHE A 102 -9.66 -9.85 2.34
C PHE A 102 -10.93 -9.58 1.50
N GLY A 103 -11.67 -8.51 1.84
CA GLY A 103 -12.90 -8.14 1.14
C GLY A 103 -12.68 -7.72 -0.31
N THR A 104 -11.58 -7.03 -0.62
CA THR A 104 -11.25 -6.68 -2.01
C THR A 104 -10.73 -7.89 -2.78
N MET A 105 -9.83 -8.68 -2.18
CA MET A 105 -9.20 -9.82 -2.86
C MET A 105 -10.16 -10.96 -3.17
N SER A 106 -11.18 -11.15 -2.32
CA SER A 106 -12.23 -12.15 -2.52
C SER A 106 -13.41 -11.65 -3.35
N GLU A 107 -13.38 -10.38 -3.81
CA GLU A 107 -14.49 -9.69 -4.48
C GLU A 107 -15.78 -9.55 -3.63
N LEU A 108 -15.76 -10.03 -2.37
CA LEU A 108 -16.88 -9.92 -1.43
C LEU A 108 -17.32 -8.47 -1.25
N LEU A 109 -16.35 -7.55 -1.15
CA LEU A 109 -16.63 -6.14 -0.97
C LEU A 109 -17.45 -5.56 -2.13
N ASN A 110 -17.25 -6.03 -3.37
CA ASN A 110 -18.01 -5.53 -4.51
C ASN A 110 -19.50 -5.91 -4.42
N VAL A 111 -19.79 -7.12 -3.94
CA VAL A 111 -21.17 -7.55 -3.65
C VAL A 111 -21.74 -6.73 -2.49
N LEU A 112 -21.00 -6.58 -1.40
CA LEU A 112 -21.46 -5.81 -0.23
C LEU A 112 -21.76 -4.35 -0.57
N ARG A 113 -20.93 -3.69 -1.37
CA ARG A 113 -21.13 -2.30 -1.81
C ARG A 113 -22.39 -2.15 -2.65
N LEU A 114 -22.67 -3.11 -3.54
CA LEU A 114 -23.91 -3.14 -4.30
C LEU A 114 -25.12 -3.34 -3.38
N MET A 115 -25.05 -4.28 -2.44
CA MET A 115 -26.12 -4.52 -1.46
C MET A 115 -26.38 -3.27 -0.60
N MET A 116 -25.34 -2.62 -0.08
CA MET A 116 -25.47 -1.39 0.72
C MET A 116 -26.10 -0.25 -0.09
N SER A 117 -25.74 -0.10 -1.37
CA SER A 117 -26.35 0.91 -2.22
C SER A 117 -27.82 0.60 -2.54
N ARG A 118 -28.15 -0.65 -2.90
CA ARG A 118 -29.46 -1.00 -3.48
C ARG A 118 -30.49 -1.51 -2.48
N LEU A 119 -30.06 -2.12 -1.38
CA LEU A 119 -30.92 -2.83 -0.44
C LEU A 119 -31.00 -2.16 0.94
N ALA A 120 -30.08 -1.24 1.26
CA ALA A 120 -30.12 -0.53 2.53
C ALA A 120 -31.09 0.65 2.51
N SER A 121 -31.55 1.05 3.69
CA SER A 121 -32.21 2.33 3.90
C SER A 121 -31.16 3.44 3.99
N HIS A 122 -31.41 4.58 3.34
CA HIS A 122 -30.48 5.71 3.29
C HIS A 122 -30.96 6.87 4.16
N ALA A 123 -30.05 7.48 4.91
CA ALA A 123 -30.37 8.66 5.71
C ALA A 123 -30.53 9.89 4.81
N CYS A 124 -31.65 10.61 4.96
CA CYS A 124 -31.82 11.91 4.33
C CYS A 124 -30.95 12.97 5.06
N PRO A 125 -30.77 14.18 4.49
CA PRO A 125 -30.00 15.26 5.12
C PRO A 125 -30.48 15.66 6.52
N ASN A 126 -31.74 15.37 6.86
CA ASN A 126 -32.35 15.64 8.16
C ASN A 126 -32.32 14.43 9.12
N GLY A 127 -31.65 13.33 8.74
CA GLY A 127 -31.42 12.16 9.60
C GLY A 127 -32.48 11.04 9.54
N HIS A 128 -33.54 11.17 8.73
CA HIS A 128 -34.55 10.11 8.60
C HIS A 128 -34.08 8.99 7.66
N LEU A 129 -34.30 7.73 8.05
CA LEU A 129 -34.03 6.58 7.19
C LEU A 129 -35.14 6.43 6.13
N VAL A 130 -34.76 6.54 4.86
CA VAL A 130 -35.62 6.31 3.70
C VAL A 130 -35.42 4.85 3.26
N PRO A 131 -36.50 4.06 3.13
CA PRO A 131 -36.39 2.66 2.74
C PRO A 131 -35.76 2.49 1.34
N PRO A 132 -35.19 1.31 1.04
CA PRO A 132 -34.58 1.04 -0.24
C PRO A 132 -35.55 1.24 -1.39
N SER A 133 -35.04 1.76 -2.52
CA SER A 133 -35.82 2.11 -3.70
C SER A 133 -35.03 1.79 -4.97
N THR A 134 -35.75 1.44 -6.04
CA THR A 134 -35.18 1.28 -7.38
C THR A 134 -34.63 2.58 -7.96
N ASN A 135 -34.97 3.73 -7.38
CA ASN A 135 -34.39 5.00 -7.80
C ASN A 135 -32.88 5.03 -7.61
N VAL A 136 -32.34 4.40 -6.56
CA VAL A 136 -30.89 4.27 -6.38
C VAL A 136 -30.31 3.52 -7.60
N ALA A 137 -30.89 2.35 -7.92
CA ALA A 137 -30.88 1.63 -9.21
C ALA A 137 -30.51 2.47 -10.44
N LEU A 138 -31.39 3.45 -10.65
CA LEU A 138 -31.55 4.25 -11.86
C LEU A 138 -30.81 5.59 -11.78
N ASP A 139 -29.99 5.78 -10.75
CA ASP A 139 -29.26 7.03 -10.49
C ASP A 139 -30.19 8.24 -10.37
N LYS A 140 -31.29 8.06 -9.62
CA LYS A 140 -32.30 9.08 -9.34
C LYS A 140 -32.32 9.45 -7.87
N GLU A 141 -32.75 10.68 -7.61
CA GLU A 141 -32.93 11.19 -6.26
C GLU A 141 -34.01 10.41 -5.48
N LEU A 142 -33.88 10.43 -4.16
CA LEU A 142 -34.90 9.97 -3.21
C LEU A 142 -35.55 11.17 -2.55
N THR A 143 -36.86 11.12 -2.39
CA THR A 143 -37.61 12.06 -1.57
C THR A 143 -37.94 11.41 -0.22
N CYS A 144 -37.54 12.05 0.87
CA CYS A 144 -37.83 11.59 2.21
C CYS A 144 -39.33 11.67 2.50
N PRO A 145 -40.01 10.58 2.89
CA PRO A 145 -41.45 10.60 3.16
C PRO A 145 -41.81 11.34 4.45
N VAL A 146 -40.84 11.61 5.32
CA VAL A 146 -41.06 12.27 6.63
C VAL A 146 -40.94 13.79 6.53
N CYS A 147 -39.89 14.29 5.87
CA CYS A 147 -39.60 15.74 5.82
C CYS A 147 -39.62 16.34 4.40
N GLY A 148 -39.89 15.55 3.37
CA GLY A 148 -39.96 16.02 1.98
C GLY A 148 -38.61 16.39 1.36
N ALA A 149 -37.49 16.22 2.07
CA ALA A 149 -36.17 16.51 1.53
C ALA A 149 -35.82 15.56 0.39
N THR A 150 -35.31 16.12 -0.71
CA THR A 150 -34.80 15.34 -1.86
C THR A 150 -33.28 15.27 -1.80
N PHE A 151 -32.71 14.08 -2.05
CA PHE A 151 -31.27 13.86 -1.98
C PHE A 151 -30.82 12.71 -2.88
N ILE A 152 -29.53 12.71 -3.22
CA ILE A 152 -28.89 11.62 -3.96
C ILE A 152 -28.44 10.55 -2.95
N PRO A 153 -28.95 9.31 -3.04
CA PRO A 153 -28.51 8.23 -2.17
C PRO A 153 -27.11 7.74 -2.54
N PRO A 154 -26.32 7.20 -1.59
CA PRO A 154 -25.02 6.61 -1.87
C PRO A 154 -25.04 5.52 -2.95
N ALA A 155 -24.21 5.69 -3.98
CA ALA A 155 -23.94 4.69 -4.99
C ALA A 155 -22.96 3.63 -4.46
N ALA A 156 -22.82 2.50 -5.16
CA ALA A 156 -21.86 1.47 -4.78
C ALA A 156 -20.39 1.98 -4.72
N GLN A 157 -20.06 3.05 -5.47
CA GLN A 157 -18.74 3.69 -5.44
C GLN A 157 -18.45 4.40 -4.12
N ASP A 158 -19.48 4.96 -3.49
CA ASP A 158 -19.37 5.69 -2.22
C ASP A 158 -19.14 4.76 -1.03
N PHE A 159 -19.36 3.46 -1.21
CA PHE A 159 -19.02 2.43 -0.23
C PHE A 159 -17.62 1.83 -0.46
N SER A 160 -16.81 2.39 -1.35
CA SER A 160 -15.43 1.96 -1.55
C SER A 160 -14.42 2.95 -1.03
N PHE A 161 -13.58 2.45 -0.14
CA PHE A 161 -12.40 3.15 0.36
C PHE A 161 -11.27 3.28 -0.69
N ASN A 162 -11.43 2.69 -1.88
CA ASN A 162 -10.51 2.85 -3.02
C ASN A 162 -10.97 3.94 -4.00
N SER A 163 -12.09 4.60 -3.73
CA SER A 163 -12.73 5.59 -4.62
C SER A 163 -13.37 6.72 -3.81
N THR A 164 -14.56 7.19 -4.21
CA THR A 164 -15.28 8.30 -3.57
C THR A 164 -15.61 8.07 -2.09
N GLY A 165 -15.74 6.82 -1.66
CA GLY A 165 -15.96 6.44 -0.26
C GLY A 165 -14.72 6.44 0.63
N ALA A 166 -13.56 6.89 0.13
CA ALA A 166 -12.33 6.95 0.91
C ALA A 166 -12.47 7.96 2.05
N CYS A 167 -12.10 7.54 3.27
CA CYS A 167 -12.02 8.45 4.41
C CYS A 167 -10.98 9.55 4.11
N PRO A 168 -11.32 10.84 4.23
CA PRO A 168 -10.43 11.93 3.86
C PRO A 168 -9.18 12.05 4.75
N SER A 169 -9.24 11.54 6.00
CA SER A 169 -8.11 11.62 6.93
C SER A 169 -7.02 10.58 6.66
N CYS A 170 -7.39 9.39 6.18
CA CYS A 170 -6.45 8.30 5.91
C CYS A 170 -6.37 7.91 4.44
N ASP A 171 -7.11 8.61 3.57
CA ASP A 171 -7.29 8.32 2.15
C ASP A 171 -7.61 6.83 1.93
N GLY A 172 -8.57 6.31 2.70
CA GLY A 172 -9.03 4.92 2.60
C GLY A 172 -8.06 3.83 3.05
N THR A 173 -6.89 4.16 3.59
CA THR A 173 -5.93 3.17 4.11
C THR A 173 -6.31 2.60 5.48
N GLY A 174 -7.20 3.28 6.21
CA GLY A 174 -7.57 2.93 7.57
C GLY A 174 -6.48 3.22 8.61
N VAL A 175 -5.32 3.75 8.21
CA VAL A 175 -4.19 4.03 9.09
C VAL A 175 -3.72 5.47 8.89
N VAL A 176 -3.64 6.23 9.99
CA VAL A 176 -3.02 7.56 10.00
C VAL A 176 -1.66 7.44 10.66
N ARG A 177 -0.62 7.98 10.00
CA ARG A 177 0.72 8.06 10.59
C ARG A 177 0.85 9.41 11.29
N THR A 178 0.90 9.38 12.61
CA THR A 178 1.15 10.57 13.43
C THR A 178 2.56 10.54 13.98
N VAL A 179 3.14 11.71 14.22
CA VAL A 179 4.44 11.83 14.88
C VAL A 179 4.29 11.34 16.32
N ASN A 180 5.12 10.37 16.72
CA ASN A 180 5.17 9.95 18.11
C ASN A 180 5.97 10.98 18.91
N GLN A 181 5.31 11.77 19.74
CA GLN A 181 5.95 12.83 20.52
C GLN A 181 7.07 12.32 21.43
N ALA A 182 6.91 11.13 22.03
CA ALA A 182 7.94 10.53 22.87
C ALA A 182 9.22 10.15 22.09
N SER A 183 9.10 9.93 20.78
CA SER A 183 10.27 9.68 19.92
C SER A 183 11.00 10.96 19.49
N LEU A 184 10.39 12.13 19.64
CA LEU A 184 11.02 13.41 19.32
C LEU A 184 12.08 13.78 20.36
N VAL A 185 11.81 13.45 21.62
CA VAL A 185 12.73 13.66 22.75
C VAL A 185 12.90 12.33 23.49
N PRO A 186 13.76 11.43 22.98
CA PRO A 186 13.94 10.09 23.57
C PRO A 186 14.52 10.13 24.98
N ASP A 187 15.40 11.09 25.25
CA ASP A 187 16.00 11.32 26.56
C ASP A 187 15.84 12.79 26.98
N PRO A 188 14.83 13.10 27.81
CA PRO A 188 14.60 14.44 28.33
C PRO A 188 15.65 14.94 29.33
N SER A 189 16.60 14.11 29.75
CA SER A 189 17.67 14.51 30.66
C SER A 189 18.83 15.22 29.96
N LEU A 190 18.93 15.08 28.63
CA LEU A 190 19.89 15.80 27.81
C LEU A 190 19.45 17.23 27.52
N THR A 191 20.41 18.10 27.23
CA THR A 191 20.15 19.45 26.72
C THR A 191 19.79 19.42 25.22
N ILE A 192 19.20 20.50 24.68
CA ILE A 192 18.93 20.60 23.24
C ILE A 192 20.25 20.58 22.45
N ASP A 193 21.30 21.18 23.00
CA ASP A 193 22.63 21.23 22.40
C ASP A 193 23.28 19.85 22.32
N GLU A 194 23.14 19.04 23.37
CA GLU A 194 23.53 17.61 23.39
C GLU A 194 22.65 16.71 22.52
N GLY A 195 21.56 17.25 21.97
CA GLY A 195 20.71 16.56 21.00
C GLY A 195 19.50 15.87 21.59
N ALA A 196 18.93 16.39 22.68
CA ALA A 196 17.66 15.92 23.23
C ALA A 196 16.54 15.86 22.16
N VAL A 197 16.52 16.81 21.22
CA VAL A 197 15.53 16.85 20.12
C VAL A 197 16.07 16.09 18.91
N ALA A 198 15.67 14.82 18.79
CA ALA A 198 16.23 13.88 17.81
C ALA A 198 16.18 14.37 16.34
N PRO A 199 15.09 14.99 15.83
CA PRO A 199 15.03 15.46 14.44
C PRO A 199 16.08 16.53 14.09
N TRP A 200 16.54 17.31 15.09
CA TRP A 200 17.50 18.40 14.89
C TRP A 200 18.96 17.93 14.90
N ASN A 201 19.24 16.65 15.11
CA ASN A 201 20.61 16.13 15.11
C ASN A 201 21.18 15.82 13.71
N THR A 202 20.41 16.08 12.65
CA THR A 202 20.87 15.92 11.27
C THR A 202 21.47 17.21 10.72
N LEU A 203 22.44 17.11 9.80
CA LEU A 203 23.21 18.25 9.28
C LEU A 203 22.35 19.42 8.76
N MET A 204 21.19 19.11 8.17
CA MET A 204 20.29 20.13 7.62
C MET A 204 19.47 20.85 8.70
N TRP A 205 19.20 20.18 9.83
CA TRP A 205 18.29 20.66 10.87
C TRP A 205 19.02 21.10 12.16
N SER A 206 20.33 20.90 12.26
CA SER A 206 21.13 21.31 13.43
C SER A 206 21.05 22.80 13.74
N ILE A 207 20.86 23.65 12.73
CA ILE A 207 20.69 25.10 12.89
C ILE A 207 19.41 25.46 13.67
N MET A 208 18.44 24.57 13.79
CA MET A 208 17.23 24.79 14.59
C MET A 208 17.53 24.99 16.07
N LYS A 209 18.66 24.46 16.57
CA LYS A 209 19.15 24.71 17.93
C LYS A 209 19.47 26.19 18.14
N ASP A 210 20.17 26.81 17.18
CA ASP A 210 20.50 28.23 17.24
C ASP A 210 19.28 29.12 17.03
N VAL A 211 18.37 28.72 16.13
CA VAL A 211 17.13 29.47 15.87
C VAL A 211 16.22 29.44 17.10
N CYS A 212 16.04 28.28 17.76
CA CYS A 212 15.20 28.21 18.97
C CYS A 212 15.84 28.97 20.14
N ARG A 213 17.18 28.99 20.25
CA ARG A 213 17.90 29.86 21.20
C ARG A 213 17.60 31.34 20.97
N ALA A 214 17.62 31.79 19.71
CA ALA A 214 17.25 33.16 19.35
C ALA A 214 15.77 33.48 19.61
N MET A 215 14.91 32.46 19.74
CA MET A 215 13.51 32.60 20.15
C MET A 215 13.32 32.62 21.68
N GLY A 216 14.41 32.57 22.46
CA GLY A 216 14.38 32.63 23.91
C GLY A 216 14.26 31.27 24.61
N VAL A 217 14.46 30.17 23.89
CA VAL A 217 14.56 28.83 24.50
C VAL A 217 15.95 28.62 25.07
N ARG A 218 16.04 28.23 26.35
CA ARG A 218 17.30 27.81 26.96
C ARG A 218 17.72 26.46 26.36
N THR A 219 18.78 26.42 25.57
CA THR A 219 19.23 25.18 24.89
C THR A 219 20.27 24.39 25.67
N ASP A 220 20.85 25.03 26.69
CA ASP A 220 21.97 24.60 27.52
C ASP A 220 21.56 23.94 28.84
N VAL A 221 20.24 23.82 29.09
CA VAL A 221 19.68 23.11 30.24
C VAL A 221 18.97 21.82 29.80
N PRO A 222 18.91 20.78 30.66
CA PRO A 222 18.17 19.57 30.36
C PRO A 222 16.74 19.85 29.90
N PHE A 223 16.27 19.13 28.88
CA PHE A 223 14.95 19.37 28.27
C PHE A 223 13.80 19.28 29.29
N ASN A 224 13.92 18.40 30.29
CA ASN A 224 12.95 18.27 31.37
C ASN A 224 12.89 19.49 32.33
N GLN A 225 13.91 20.34 32.34
CA GLN A 225 13.99 21.59 33.14
C GLN A 225 13.49 22.82 32.37
N LEU A 226 13.14 22.65 31.09
CA LEU A 226 12.48 23.70 30.31
C LEU A 226 11.09 23.99 30.86
N THR A 227 10.67 25.25 30.76
CA THR A 227 9.30 25.65 31.00
C THR A 227 8.37 25.09 29.93
N GLU A 228 7.08 24.96 30.24
CA GLU A 228 6.10 24.49 29.26
C GLU A 228 6.02 25.41 28.03
N HIS A 229 6.28 26.72 28.20
CA HIS A 229 6.37 27.66 27.09
C HIS A 229 7.55 27.34 26.16
N GLU A 230 8.73 27.07 26.72
CA GLU A 230 9.93 26.70 25.95
C GLU A 230 9.74 25.35 25.24
N LYS A 231 9.20 24.35 25.93
CA LYS A 231 8.87 23.05 25.31
C LYS A 231 7.88 23.22 24.17
N ASN A 232 6.88 24.08 24.35
CA ASN A 232 5.90 24.36 23.30
C ASN A 232 6.52 25.04 22.09
N ILE A 233 7.48 25.97 22.27
CA ILE A 233 8.24 26.55 21.14
C ILE A 233 8.99 25.44 20.39
N VAL A 234 9.67 24.54 21.10
CA VAL A 234 10.47 23.46 20.50
C VAL A 234 9.59 22.44 19.76
N LEU A 235 8.47 22.02 20.34
CA LEU A 235 7.62 20.95 19.79
C LEU A 235 6.56 21.46 18.82
N HIS A 236 6.02 22.66 19.03
CA HIS A 236 4.84 23.18 18.33
C HIS A 236 4.97 24.64 17.89
N GLY A 237 6.14 25.27 18.04
CA GLY A 237 6.34 26.68 17.71
C GLY A 237 6.05 27.01 16.24
N PRO A 238 5.50 28.20 15.95
CA PRO A 238 5.12 28.58 14.59
C PRO A 238 6.33 28.73 13.68
N ALA A 239 6.15 28.50 12.38
CA ALA A 239 7.19 28.67 11.38
C ALA A 239 7.48 30.17 11.14
N GLU A 240 8.41 30.73 11.90
CA GLU A 240 8.80 32.14 11.82
C GLU A 240 10.18 32.32 11.18
N LYS A 241 10.34 33.35 10.35
CA LYS A 241 11.67 33.74 9.85
C LYS A 241 12.44 34.44 10.96
N LYS A 242 13.66 33.98 11.23
CA LYS A 242 14.59 34.61 12.17
C LYS A 242 15.91 34.93 11.48
N HIS A 243 16.42 36.10 11.82
CA HIS A 243 17.76 36.54 11.48
C HIS A 243 18.71 35.97 12.53
N ILE A 244 19.63 35.09 12.12
CA ILE A 244 20.61 34.49 13.01
C ILE A 244 22.04 34.71 12.50
N LEU A 245 22.95 34.87 13.46
CA LEU A 245 24.39 34.90 13.21
C LEU A 245 24.90 33.46 13.33
N TYR A 246 25.09 32.78 12.20
CA TYR A 246 25.61 31.43 12.18
C TYR A 246 27.14 31.46 12.19
N THR A 247 27.74 30.77 13.14
CA THR A 247 29.20 30.64 13.23
C THR A 247 29.60 29.25 12.76
N SER A 248 30.33 29.17 11.65
CA SER A 248 30.85 27.89 11.16
C SER A 248 31.98 27.39 12.06
N GLU A 249 31.80 26.22 12.69
CA GLU A 249 32.82 25.56 13.53
C GLU A 249 34.17 25.34 12.81
N LYS A 250 34.15 25.24 11.47
CA LYS A 250 35.35 24.93 10.67
C LYS A 250 36.11 26.15 10.15
N ARG A 251 35.50 27.33 10.12
CA ARG A 251 36.09 28.51 9.47
C ARG A 251 36.11 29.77 10.33
N SER A 252 35.58 29.73 11.56
CA SER A 252 35.48 30.88 12.47
C SER A 252 34.94 32.14 11.76
N GLN A 253 34.05 31.94 10.78
CA GLN A 253 33.45 32.98 9.97
C GLN A 253 31.98 33.07 10.35
N VAL A 254 31.58 34.25 10.81
CA VAL A 254 30.19 34.56 11.15
C VAL A 254 29.47 34.93 9.86
N THR A 255 28.39 34.21 9.56
CA THR A 255 27.56 34.44 8.37
C THR A 255 26.15 34.79 8.82
N GLU A 256 25.63 35.91 8.33
CA GLU A 256 24.22 36.27 8.53
C GLU A 256 23.32 35.40 7.66
N LEU A 257 22.39 34.70 8.29
CA LEU A 257 21.45 33.82 7.59
C LEU A 257 20.02 34.13 8.04
N ASN A 258 19.14 34.20 7.05
CA ASN A 258 17.70 34.26 7.25
C ASN A 258 17.15 32.85 7.16
N PHE A 259 16.69 32.30 8.27
CA PHE A 259 16.19 30.93 8.31
C PHE A 259 14.76 30.89 8.85
N THR A 260 13.95 29.98 8.33
CA THR A 260 12.59 29.74 8.85
C THR A 260 12.67 28.69 9.94
N PHE A 261 12.17 28.99 11.13
CA PHE A 261 12.12 28.02 12.22
C PHE A 261 11.17 26.86 11.87
N TYR A 262 11.62 25.64 12.15
CA TYR A 262 10.80 24.44 12.10
C TYR A 262 10.88 23.74 13.45
N ASN A 263 9.73 23.65 14.12
CA ASN A 263 9.61 22.88 15.35
C ASN A 263 9.88 21.38 15.10
N ALA A 264 10.05 20.59 16.17
CA ALA A 264 10.39 19.18 16.07
C ALA A 264 9.35 18.35 15.29
N ASN A 265 8.05 18.65 15.41
CA ASN A 265 6.99 17.97 14.66
C ASN A 265 7.06 18.32 13.16
N ALA A 266 7.11 19.61 12.83
CA ALA A 266 7.18 20.10 11.46
C ALA A 266 8.44 19.60 10.72
N THR A 267 9.53 19.38 11.46
CA THR A 267 10.76 18.78 10.92
C THR A 267 10.52 17.35 10.43
N VAL A 268 9.81 16.54 11.21
CA VAL A 268 9.47 15.15 10.85
C VAL A 268 8.41 15.12 9.75
N GLU A 269 7.40 15.98 9.80
CA GLU A 269 6.38 16.11 8.77
C GLU A 269 6.99 16.46 7.41
N ASN A 270 7.91 17.43 7.36
CA ASN A 270 8.63 17.79 6.13
C ASN A 270 9.42 16.62 5.53
N ALA A 271 10.06 15.82 6.38
CA ALA A 271 10.79 14.63 5.95
C ALA A 271 9.84 13.54 5.42
N LEU A 272 8.71 13.33 6.09
CA LEU A 272 7.68 12.38 5.68
C LEU A 272 7.05 12.77 4.34
N GLU A 273 6.75 14.06 4.11
CA GLU A 273 6.22 14.56 2.84
C GLU A 273 7.19 14.32 1.68
N LYS A 274 8.48 14.65 1.84
CA LYS A 274 9.51 14.40 0.82
C LYS A 274 9.68 12.91 0.50
N SER A 275 9.50 12.03 1.49
CA SER A 275 9.58 10.59 1.29
C SER A 275 8.40 10.03 0.46
N LYS A 276 7.22 10.64 0.56
CA LYS A 276 6.03 10.24 -0.24
C LYS A 276 6.25 10.53 -1.73
N THR A 277 6.94 11.62 -2.07
CA THR A 277 7.21 12.02 -3.46
C THR A 277 8.16 11.06 -4.19
N ASN A 278 9.02 10.35 -3.47
CA ASN A 278 9.97 9.38 -4.04
C ASN A 278 9.42 7.95 -4.16
N ALA A 279 8.20 7.70 -3.66
CA ALA A 279 7.55 6.38 -3.66
C ALA A 279 6.36 6.28 -4.64
N ALA A 280 6.13 7.33 -5.44
CA ALA A 280 5.22 7.35 -6.58
C ALA A 280 6.00 7.13 -7.88
#